data_AF-A0A2D6RK64-F1
#
_entry.id   AF-A0A2D6RK64-F1
#
_cell.length_a   1.000
_cell.length_b   1.000
_cell.length_c   1.000
_cell.angle_alpha   90.00
_cell.angle_beta   90.00
_cell.angle_gamma   90.00
#
_symmetry.space_group_name_H-M   'P 1'
#
loop_
_entity.id
_entity.type
_entity.pdbx_description
1 polymer ?
#
loop_
_entity_poly.entity_id
_entity_poly.type
_entity_poly.pdbx_seq_one_letter_code
_entity_poly.pdbx_strand_id
1 'polypeptide(L)' 'MKLNPIAMAGVFSIFGGFWTLVVGILGQLGFDKLIEICNPFYIFDLSTGLGVVLGAIEALVFWWVMGYLFVWLYNKFI' A
#
# COMPACT_ATOMS: atom_id res chain seq x y z
N MET A 1 -19.51 -2.81 18.64
CA MET A 1 -19.43 -1.42 18.11
C MET A 1 -19.09 -1.54 16.63
N LYS A 2 -19.85 -0.92 15.71
CA LYS A 2 -19.57 -1.05 14.27
C LYS A 2 -18.57 0.00 13.80
N LEU A 3 -17.55 -0.44 13.08
CA LEU A 3 -16.56 0.43 12.45
C LEU A 3 -17.04 0.84 11.05
N ASN A 4 -16.68 2.05 10.60
CA ASN A 4 -16.99 2.50 9.25
C ASN A 4 -15.99 1.88 8.24
N PRO A 5 -16.43 0.97 7.33
CA PRO A 5 -15.52 0.27 6.43
C PRO A 5 -14.82 1.20 5.43
N ILE A 6 -15.52 2.23 4.95
CA ILE A 6 -14.97 3.17 3.96
C ILE A 6 -13.90 4.04 4.59
N ALA A 7 -14.14 4.54 5.81
CA ALA A 7 -13.16 5.33 6.53
C ALA A 7 -11.87 4.53 6.79
N MET A 8 -11.98 3.27 7.21
CA MET A 8 -10.83 2.41 7.44
C MET A 8 -10.08 2.06 6.14
N ALA A 9 -10.82 1.75 5.07
CA ALA A 9 -10.24 1.52 3.74
C ALA A 9 -9.42 2.73 3.27
N GLY A 10 -9.95 3.93 3.44
CA GLY A 10 -9.23 5.18 3.12
C GLY A 10 -7.95 5.36 3.94
N VAL A 11 -7.99 5.12 5.26
CA VAL A 11 -6.79 5.22 6.11
C VAL A 11 -5.73 4.21 5.71
N PHE A 12 -6.12 2.95 5.48
CA PHE A 12 -5.19 1.89 5.08
C PHE A 12 -4.60 2.17 3.70
N SER A 13 -5.43 2.60 2.76
CA SER A 13 -5.02 3.02 1.42
C SER A 13 -3.94 4.10 1.49
N ILE A 14 -4.22 5.21 2.17
CA ILE A 14 -3.28 6.34 2.30
C ILE A 14 -1.98 5.88 2.94
N PHE A 15 -2.04 5.08 4.00
CA PHE A 15 -0.86 4.58 4.68
C PHE A 15 0.00 3.67 3.78
N GLY A 16 -0.64 2.75 3.06
CA GLY A 16 0.02 1.85 2.12
C GLY A 16 0.67 2.58 0.94
N GLY A 17 -0.07 3.49 0.31
CA GLY A 17 0.43 4.33 -0.78
C GLY A 17 1.60 5.22 -0.35
N PHE A 18 1.49 5.84 0.83
CA PHE A 18 2.53 6.68 1.41
C PHE A 18 3.84 5.90 1.61
N TRP A 19 3.78 4.72 2.24
CA TRP A 19 4.99 3.93 2.47
C TRP A 19 5.62 3.41 1.19
N THR A 20 4.80 3.10 0.17
CA THR A 20 5.31 2.70 -1.14
C THR A 20 6.09 3.83 -1.81
N LEU A 21 5.60 5.07 -1.73
CA LEU A 21 6.32 6.24 -2.21
C LEU A 21 7.62 6.47 -1.43
N VAL A 22 7.58 6.35 -0.10
CA VAL A 22 8.78 6.49 0.74
C VAL A 22 9.84 5.47 0.35
N VAL A 23 9.46 4.20 0.22
CA VAL A 23 10.37 3.12 -0.20
C VAL A 23 10.95 3.38 -1.59
N GLY A 24 10.10 3.77 -2.55
CA GLY A 24 10.53 4.06 -3.91
C GLY A 24 11.49 5.25 -4.00
N ILE A 25 11.21 6.33 -3.27
CA ILE A 25 12.09 7.51 -3.20
C ILE A 25 13.43 7.15 -2.54
N LEU A 26 13.41 6.42 -1.43
CA LEU A 26 14.64 5.99 -0.76
C LEU A 26 15.48 5.10 -1.69
N GLY A 27 14.87 4.20 -2.44
CA GLY A 27 15.61 3.40 -3.41
C GLY A 27 16.28 4.25 -4.49
N GLN A 28 15.62 5.29 -5.00
CA GLN A 28 16.25 6.24 -5.94
C GLN A 28 17.40 7.04 -5.33
N LEU A 29 17.50 7.12 -4.00
CA LEU A 29 18.62 7.73 -3.28
C LEU A 29 19.76 6.74 -2.98
N GLY A 30 19.71 5.53 -3.54
CA GLY A 30 20.76 4.50 -3.40
C GLY A 30 20.49 3.45 -2.32
N PHE A 31 19.27 3.36 -1.79
CA PHE A 31 18.87 2.30 -0.85
C PHE A 31 18.32 1.06 -1.57
N ASP A 32 19.08 0.50 -2.51
CA ASP A 32 18.63 -0.56 -3.43
C ASP A 32 18.13 -1.82 -2.70
N LYS A 33 18.73 -2.17 -1.56
CA LYS A 33 18.31 -3.32 -0.73
C LYS A 33 16.88 -3.19 -0.22
N LEU A 34 16.40 -1.97 0.01
CA LEU A 34 15.03 -1.72 0.44
C LEU A 34 14.05 -2.07 -0.70
N ILE A 35 14.40 -1.68 -1.94
CA ILE A 35 13.65 -2.04 -3.13
C ILE A 35 13.68 -3.55 -3.34
N GLU A 36 14.83 -4.22 -3.26
CA GLU A 36 14.92 -5.69 -3.47
C GLU A 36 13.98 -6.49 -2.55
N ILE A 37 13.83 -6.06 -1.30
CA ILE A 37 12.93 -6.70 -0.35
C ILE A 37 11.46 -6.41 -0.71
N CYS A 38 11.16 -5.21 -1.18
CA CYS A 38 9.79 -4.77 -1.45
C CYS A 38 9.27 -5.17 -2.84
N ASN A 39 10.12 -5.20 -3.86
CA ASN A 39 9.73 -5.42 -5.26
C ASN A 39 8.90 -6.69 -5.49
N PRO A 40 9.17 -7.84 -4.82
CA PRO A 40 8.35 -9.05 -4.98
C PRO A 40 6.88 -8.90 -4.57
N PHE A 41 6.54 -7.86 -3.82
CA PHE A 41 5.17 -7.57 -3.37
C PHE A 41 4.40 -6.65 -4.33
N TYR A 42 5.04 -6.17 -5.39
CA TYR A 42 4.45 -5.27 -6.38
C TYR A 42 4.49 -5.87 -7.77
N ILE A 43 3.50 -5.53 -8.58
CA ILE A 43 3.49 -5.87 -10.00
C ILE A 43 4.47 -4.98 -10.77
N PHE A 44 4.61 -3.72 -10.34
CA PHE A 44 5.47 -2.74 -11.00
C PHE A 44 6.85 -2.66 -10.34
N ASP A 45 7.89 -2.56 -11.17
CA ASP A 45 9.27 -2.48 -10.71
C ASP A 45 9.57 -1.12 -10.05
N LEU A 46 9.66 -1.14 -8.72
CA LEU A 46 9.92 0.03 -7.88
C LEU A 46 11.31 0.65 -8.10
N SER A 47 12.24 -0.03 -8.79
CA SER A 47 13.55 0.55 -9.14
C SER A 47 13.46 1.70 -10.14
N THR A 48 12.33 1.80 -10.86
CA THR A 48 12.10 2.84 -11.87
C THR A 48 11.21 3.95 -11.33
N GLY A 49 11.44 5.20 -11.75
CA GLY A 49 10.58 6.32 -11.35
C GLY A 49 9.12 6.14 -11.71
N LEU A 50 8.84 5.56 -12.88
CA LEU A 50 7.47 5.21 -13.30
C LEU A 50 6.87 4.11 -12.42
N GLY A 51 7.65 3.06 -12.12
CA GLY A 51 7.19 1.95 -11.31
C GLY A 51 6.91 2.34 -9.87
N VAL A 52 7.62 3.32 -9.30
CA VAL A 52 7.26 3.90 -7.99
C VAL A 52 5.86 4.52 -8.01
N VAL A 53 5.53 5.30 -9.04
CA VAL A 53 4.20 5.93 -9.16
C VAL A 53 3.11 4.87 -9.34
N LEU A 54 3.33 3.91 -10.24
CA LEU A 54 2.37 2.84 -10.50
C LEU A 54 2.22 1.89 -9.30
N GLY A 55 3.31 1.56 -8.62
CA GLY A 55 3.32 0.77 -7.40
C GLY A 55 2.61 1.48 -6.24
N ALA A 56 2.73 2.80 -6.14
CA ALA A 56 1.97 3.57 -5.15
C ALA A 56 0.46 3.53 -5.43
N ILE A 57 0.04 3.59 -6.70
CA ILE A 57 -1.37 3.43 -7.10
C ILE A 57 -1.84 2.00 -6.78
N GLU A 58 -1.03 1.00 -7.11
CA GLU A 58 -1.30 -0.40 -6.77
C GLU A 58 -1.50 -0.58 -5.25
N ALA A 59 -0.60 -0.02 -4.44
CA ALA A 59 -0.70 -0.04 -2.98
C ALA A 59 -1.98 0.64 -2.49
N LEU A 60 -2.32 1.82 -3.02
CA LEU A 60 -3.54 2.55 -2.66
C LEU A 60 -4.77 1.65 -2.85
N VAL A 61 -4.87 0.96 -3.98
CA VAL A 61 -6.01 0.09 -4.29
C VAL A 61 -5.99 -1.17 -3.42
N PHE A 62 -4.84 -1.84 -3.31
CA PHE A 62 -4.71 -3.07 -2.52
C PHE A 62 -5.06 -2.84 -1.05
N TRP A 63 -4.47 -1.81 -0.43
CA TRP A 63 -4.71 -1.51 0.98
C TRP A 63 -6.11 -0.98 1.24
N TRP A 64 -6.73 -0.30 0.27
CA TRP A 64 -8.15 0.04 0.35
C TRP A 64 -9.01 -1.23 0.47
N VAL A 65 -8.81 -2.19 -0.44
CA VAL A 65 -9.56 -3.45 -0.46
C VAL A 65 -9.35 -4.23 0.83
N MET A 66 -8.10 -4.33 1.30
CA MET A 66 -7.77 -5.01 2.56
C MET A 66 -8.40 -4.33 3.78
N GLY A 67 -8.33 -3.00 3.88
CA GLY A 67 -8.94 -2.25 4.98
C GLY A 67 -10.47 -2.39 5.01
N TYR A 68 -11.11 -2.37 3.84
CA TYR A 68 -12.54 -2.62 3.71
C TYR A 68 -12.91 -4.04 4.16
N LEU A 69 -12.22 -5.05 3.63
CA LEU A 69 -12.45 -6.46 3.95
C LEU A 69 -12.28 -6.74 5.44
N PHE A 70 -11.22 -6.20 6.04
CA PHE A 70 -10.95 -6.37 7.46
C PHE A 70 -12.10 -5.83 8.33
N VAL A 71 -12.59 -4.63 8.04
CA VAL A 71 -13.71 -4.05 8.78
C VAL A 71 -15.03 -4.76 8.49
N TRP A 72 -15.24 -5.20 7.25
CA TRP A 72 -16.42 -6.00 6.91
C TRP A 72 -16.46 -7.30 7.72
N LEU A 73 -15.33 -8.02 7.83
CA LEU A 73 -15.20 -9.20 8.66
C LEU A 73 -15.42 -8.86 10.14
N TYR A 74 -14.77 -7.82 10.65
CA TYR A 74 -14.94 -7.37 12.04
C TYR A 74 -16.42 -7.12 12.36
N ASN A 75 -17.11 -6.30 11.56
CA ASN A 75 -18.52 -5.97 11.75
C ASN A 75 -19.47 -7.17 11.60
N LYS A 76 -19.03 -8.24 10.93
CA LYS A 76 -19.81 -9.46 10.76
C LYS A 76 -19.71 -10.40 11.97
N PHE A 77 -18.55 -10.42 12.63
CA PHE A 77 -18.27 -11.36 13.72
C PHE A 77 -18.26 -10.74 15.12
N ILE A 78 -18.13 -9.41 15.23
CA ILE A 78 -18.01 -8.63 16.48
C ILE A 78 -19.01 -7.45 16.46
#